data_AF-A0A1S8YSI7-F1
#
_entry.id   AF-A0A1S8YSI7-F1
#
_cell.length_a   1.000
_cell.length_b   1.000
_cell.length_c   1.000
_cell.angle_alpha   90.00
_cell.angle_beta   90.00
_cell.angle_gamma   90.00
#
_symmetry.space_group_name_H-M   'P 1'
#
loop_
_entity.id
_entity.type
_entity.pdbx_description
1 polymer ?
#
loop_
_entity_poly.entity_id
_entity_poly.type
_entity_poly.pdbx_seq_one_letter_code
_entity_poly.pdbx_strand_id
1 'polypeptide(L)'
;MGTAIFMVLMVCGYWYTNSDLSSRIRIRRTSGWDLYFLVALYGCLFVMQGIVATGLLWLLLLLASATNNQIPALHISKHAEWHADLMTWSFLGLQGPVLLMQGFAIAFCFYYSNLAPGSRLDTSGRHRLYKAVSRANDVEGILLQCMEQGELAWVTLKSRRIYIGMIQTASFANPATANLVLVPMLSGYRDSEKLNFNVEHNYARWYRRHQISFTSEPRSAMSFRKVIMLDQVESISLFDPASASVLTGDG
;
A
#
# COMPACT_ATOMS: atom_id res chain seq x y z
N MET A 1 7.18 -23.82 24.65
CA MET A 1 5.95 -22.99 24.63
C MET A 1 6.15 -21.68 23.86
N GLY A 2 7.02 -20.77 24.31
CA GLY A 2 7.12 -19.41 23.75
C GLY A 2 7.51 -19.32 22.26
N THR A 3 8.35 -20.23 21.77
CA THR A 3 8.79 -20.26 20.36
C THR A 3 7.65 -20.55 19.39
N ALA A 4 6.74 -21.47 19.73
CA ALA A 4 5.57 -21.78 18.90
C ALA A 4 4.62 -20.58 18.80
N ILE A 5 4.45 -19.85 19.90
CA ILE A 5 3.65 -18.62 19.92
C ILE A 5 4.26 -17.57 19.00
N PHE A 6 5.58 -17.37 19.10
CA PHE A 6 6.30 -16.42 18.27
C PHE A 6 6.24 -16.76 16.78
N MET A 7 6.33 -18.06 16.45
CA MET A 7 6.24 -18.53 15.08
C MET A 7 4.85 -18.25 14.48
N VAL A 8 3.77 -18.60 15.17
CA VAL A 8 2.40 -18.34 14.70
C VAL A 8 2.13 -16.85 14.59
N LEU A 9 2.60 -16.05 15.55
CA LEU A 9 2.52 -14.59 15.54
C LEU A 9 3.14 -14.00 14.25
N MET A 10 4.37 -14.41 13.93
CA MET A 10 5.07 -13.92 12.73
C MET A 10 4.40 -14.38 11.43
N VAL A 11 3.99 -15.65 11.35
CA VAL A 11 3.33 -16.21 10.16
C VAL A 11 1.98 -15.54 9.91
N CYS A 12 1.14 -15.37 10.94
CA CYS A 12 -0.16 -14.71 10.80
C CYS A 12 0.00 -13.22 10.44
N GLY A 13 0.93 -12.52 11.09
CA GLY A 13 1.25 -11.13 10.77
C GLY A 13 1.69 -10.96 9.32
N TYR A 14 2.57 -11.84 8.84
CA TYR A 14 3.05 -11.83 7.45
C TYR A 14 1.92 -12.15 6.46
N TRP A 15 1.10 -13.16 6.76
CA TRP A 15 -0.02 -13.54 5.90
C TRP A 15 -1.04 -12.40 5.76
N TYR A 16 -1.42 -11.78 6.88
CA TYR A 16 -2.38 -10.69 6.89
C TYR A 16 -1.86 -9.47 6.13
N THR A 17 -0.62 -9.05 6.40
CA THR A 17 0.01 -7.92 5.71
C THR A 17 0.19 -8.14 4.22
N ASN A 18 0.41 -9.40 3.81
CA ASN A 18 0.43 -9.79 2.42
C ASN A 18 -0.98 -10.12 1.88
N SER A 19 -2.09 -9.97 2.59
CA SER A 19 -3.43 -10.20 2.02
C SER A 19 -4.15 -8.89 1.68
N ASP A 20 -3.92 -7.84 2.48
CA ASP A 20 -4.57 -6.55 2.30
C ASP A 20 -3.76 -5.63 1.36
N LEU A 21 -4.41 -5.12 0.30
CA LEU A 21 -3.78 -4.27 -0.72
C LEU A 21 -3.29 -2.93 -0.16
N SER A 22 -4.04 -2.35 0.78
CA SER A 22 -3.68 -1.08 1.43
C SER A 22 -2.42 -1.24 2.29
N SER A 23 -2.40 -2.29 3.12
CA SER A 23 -1.25 -2.67 3.92
C SER A 23 -0.03 -3.01 3.05
N ARG A 24 -0.21 -3.73 1.93
CA ARG A 24 0.85 -4.01 0.95
C ARG A 24 1.47 -2.73 0.36
N ILE A 25 0.66 -1.74 0.00
CA ILE A 25 1.16 -0.46 -0.57
C ILE A 25 1.95 0.30 0.51
N ARG A 26 1.45 0.37 1.74
CA ARG A 26 2.14 1.03 2.85
C ARG A 26 3.45 0.33 3.23
N ILE A 27 3.47 -1.01 3.18
CA ILE A 27 4.65 -1.83 3.43
C ILE A 27 5.71 -1.66 2.35
N ARG A 28 5.33 -1.62 1.07
CA ARG A 28 6.31 -1.40 -0.01
C ARG A 28 7.03 -0.05 0.09
N ARG A 29 6.39 0.95 0.72
CA ARG A 29 7.00 2.26 1.02
C ARG A 29 7.86 2.25 2.28
N THR A 30 7.65 1.28 3.18
CA THR A 30 8.34 1.18 4.46
C THR A 30 9.54 0.24 4.30
N SER A 31 10.75 0.78 4.35
CA SER A 31 11.99 0.02 4.12
C SER A 31 12.68 -0.29 5.44
N GLY A 32 13.19 -1.52 5.62
CA GLY A 32 14.05 -1.87 6.74
C GLY A 32 13.32 -2.43 7.97
N TRP A 33 13.73 -2.00 9.17
CA TRP A 33 13.33 -2.60 10.45
C TRP A 33 11.84 -2.40 10.80
N ASP A 34 11.24 -1.29 10.34
CA ASP A 34 9.84 -0.95 10.60
C ASP A 34 8.86 -1.99 10.04
N LEU A 35 9.25 -2.71 8.99
CA LEU A 35 8.45 -3.79 8.43
C LEU A 35 8.29 -4.95 9.43
N TYR A 36 9.37 -5.32 10.12
CA TYR A 36 9.33 -6.40 11.11
C TYR A 36 8.46 -6.02 12.30
N PHE A 37 8.54 -4.77 12.76
CA PHE A 37 7.69 -4.25 13.84
C PHE A 37 6.21 -4.21 13.43
N LEU A 38 5.92 -3.80 12.20
CA LEU A 38 4.54 -3.76 11.71
C LEU A 38 3.94 -5.17 11.59
N VAL A 39 4.70 -6.13 11.04
CA VAL A 39 4.30 -7.54 10.97
C VAL A 39 4.06 -8.11 12.37
N ALA A 40 4.96 -7.83 13.31
CA ALA A 40 4.83 -8.27 14.70
C ALA A 40 3.61 -7.66 15.39
N LEU A 41 3.33 -6.37 15.16
CA LEU A 41 2.16 -5.67 15.73
C LEU A 41 0.84 -6.34 15.30
N TYR A 42 0.67 -6.62 14.01
CA TYR A 42 -0.51 -7.32 13.52
C TYR A 42 -0.59 -8.76 14.05
N GLY A 43 0.54 -9.45 14.14
CA GLY A 43 0.60 -10.77 14.78
C GLY A 43 0.12 -10.73 16.23
N CYS A 44 0.56 -9.73 17.02
CA CYS A 44 0.13 -9.55 18.41
C CYS A 44 -1.38 -9.36 18.52
N LEU A 45 -2.01 -8.61 17.61
CA LEU A 45 -3.46 -8.38 17.61
C LEU A 45 -4.23 -9.70 17.45
N PHE A 46 -3.82 -10.58 16.52
CA PHE A 46 -4.46 -11.88 16.33
C PHE A 46 -4.26 -12.82 17.52
N VAL A 47 -3.06 -12.82 18.12
CA VAL A 47 -2.80 -13.61 19.33
C VAL A 47 -3.68 -13.13 20.50
N MET A 48 -3.83 -11.81 20.68
CA MET A 48 -4.72 -11.25 21.70
C MET A 48 -6.19 -11.66 21.48
N GLN A 49 -6.66 -11.66 20.24
CA GLN A 49 -8.01 -12.18 19.91
C GLN A 49 -8.13 -13.68 20.21
N GLY A 50 -7.09 -14.46 19.90
CA GLY A 50 -7.02 -15.88 20.26
C GLY A 50 -7.10 -16.12 21.76
N ILE A 51 -6.41 -15.31 22.57
CA ILE A 51 -6.47 -15.38 24.04
C ILE A 51 -7.90 -15.12 24.53
N VAL A 52 -8.54 -14.07 24.04
CA VAL A 52 -9.92 -13.72 24.41
C VAL A 52 -10.88 -14.84 24.01
N ALA A 53 -10.76 -15.39 22.81
CA ALA A 53 -11.62 -16.48 22.35
C ALA A 53 -11.45 -17.77 23.17
N THR A 54 -10.22 -18.14 23.51
CA THR A 54 -9.95 -19.28 24.40
C THR A 54 -10.52 -19.03 25.80
N GLY A 55 -10.40 -17.81 26.32
CA GLY A 55 -10.99 -17.42 27.61
C GLY A 55 -12.52 -17.51 27.61
N LEU A 56 -13.17 -17.05 26.54
CA LEU A 56 -14.61 -17.18 26.35
C LEU A 56 -15.05 -18.64 26.27
N LEU A 57 -14.31 -19.48 25.53
CA LEU A 57 -14.58 -20.91 25.45
C LEU A 57 -14.47 -21.58 26.83
N TRP A 58 -13.45 -21.22 27.61
CA TRP A 58 -13.28 -21.72 28.97
C TRP A 58 -14.46 -21.32 29.87
N LEU A 59 -14.93 -20.07 29.79
CA LEU A 59 -16.11 -19.61 30.52
C LEU A 59 -17.38 -20.36 30.09
N LEU A 60 -17.55 -20.64 28.79
CA LEU A 60 -18.67 -21.43 28.31
C LEU A 60 -18.64 -22.87 28.83
N LEU A 61 -17.46 -23.50 28.88
CA LEU A 61 -17.29 -24.83 29.45
C LEU A 61 -17.54 -24.85 30.96
N LEU A 62 -17.14 -23.80 31.68
CA LEU A 62 -17.44 -23.64 33.10
C LEU A 62 -18.95 -23.54 33.34
N LEU A 63 -19.66 -22.71 32.55
CA LEU A 63 -21.11 -22.59 32.63
C LEU A 63 -21.80 -23.91 32.30
N ALA A 64 -21.37 -24.61 31.25
CA ALA A 64 -21.93 -25.90 30.85
C ALA A 64 -21.68 -27.01 31.90
N SER A 65 -20.51 -27.00 32.52
CA SER A 65 -20.15 -27.88 33.64
C SER A 65 -21.03 -27.61 34.87
N ALA A 66 -21.22 -26.32 35.21
CA ALA A 66 -22.08 -25.91 36.32
C ALA A 66 -23.55 -26.29 36.09
N THR A 67 -24.10 -26.09 34.89
CA THR A 67 -25.49 -26.46 34.57
C THR A 67 -25.71 -27.97 34.57
N ASN A 68 -24.77 -28.75 34.02
CA ASN A 68 -24.84 -30.22 34.04
C ASN A 68 -24.76 -30.79 35.47
N ASN A 69 -24.07 -30.10 36.40
CA ASN A 69 -23.96 -30.53 37.79
C ASN A 69 -25.19 -30.12 38.65
N GLN A 70 -25.88 -29.03 38.29
CA GLN A 70 -27.03 -28.51 39.04
C GLN A 70 -28.39 -29.07 38.57
N ILE A 71 -28.49 -29.59 37.34
CA ILE A 71 -29.75 -30.10 36.77
C ILE A 71 -29.72 -31.64 36.71
N PRO A 72 -30.39 -32.34 37.65
CA PRO A 72 -30.35 -33.80 37.72
C PRO A 72 -30.95 -34.50 36.49
N ALA A 73 -31.83 -33.82 35.75
CA ALA A 73 -32.53 -34.35 34.58
C ALA A 73 -31.67 -34.40 33.30
N LEU A 74 -30.53 -33.69 33.27
CA LEU A 74 -29.62 -33.60 32.11
C LEU A 74 -28.27 -34.30 32.37
N HIS A 75 -28.17 -35.16 33.39
CA HIS A 75 -26.92 -35.83 33.74
C HIS A 75 -26.41 -36.74 32.61
N ILE A 76 -25.60 -36.17 31.73
CA ILE A 76 -24.80 -36.90 30.74
C ILE A 76 -23.57 -37.54 31.42
N SER A 77 -23.07 -36.93 32.50
CA SER A 77 -21.99 -37.46 33.35
C SER A 77 -22.07 -36.87 34.76
N LYS A 78 -21.87 -37.70 35.80
CA LYS A 78 -21.77 -37.24 37.19
C LYS A 78 -20.44 -36.50 37.38
N HIS A 79 -20.49 -35.25 37.83
CA HIS A 79 -19.32 -34.37 38.07
C HIS A 79 -18.47 -34.07 36.83
N ALA A 80 -19.10 -33.56 35.77
CA ALA A 80 -18.37 -33.12 34.58
C ALA A 80 -17.58 -31.83 34.86
N GLU A 81 -16.24 -31.89 34.88
CA GLU A 81 -15.33 -30.75 35.04
C GLU A 81 -14.63 -30.38 33.73
N TRP A 82 -15.40 -30.21 32.64
CA TRP A 82 -14.86 -29.98 31.29
C TRP A 82 -13.90 -28.78 31.17
N HIS A 83 -14.05 -27.77 32.04
CA HIS A 83 -13.16 -26.61 32.09
C HIS A 83 -11.77 -26.96 32.67
N ALA A 84 -11.70 -27.90 33.62
CA ALA A 84 -10.48 -28.39 34.23
C ALA A 84 -9.79 -29.44 33.35
N ASP A 85 -10.58 -30.30 32.70
CA ASP A 85 -10.09 -31.24 31.68
C ASP A 85 -9.40 -30.48 30.54
N LEU A 86 -9.96 -29.36 30.08
CA LEU A 86 -9.34 -28.55 29.05
C LEU A 86 -7.98 -27.97 29.47
N MET A 87 -7.85 -27.56 30.73
CA MET A 87 -6.60 -26.98 31.27
C MET A 87 -5.51 -28.02 31.48
N THR A 88 -5.90 -29.25 31.86
CA THR A 88 -4.98 -30.36 32.13
C THR A 88 -4.64 -31.17 30.87
N TRP A 89 -5.46 -31.07 29.82
CA TRP A 89 -5.18 -31.70 28.55
C TRP A 89 -3.90 -31.15 27.92
N SER A 90 -3.02 -32.06 27.46
CA SER A 90 -1.80 -31.70 26.77
C SER A 90 -1.58 -32.59 25.56
N PHE A 91 -1.03 -32.00 24.50
CA PHE A 91 -0.72 -32.69 23.25
C PHE A 91 0.66 -32.26 22.77
N LEU A 92 1.55 -33.23 22.53
CA LEU A 92 2.99 -33.01 22.24
C LEU A 92 3.69 -32.05 23.21
N GLY A 93 3.32 -32.08 24.50
CA GLY A 93 3.90 -31.21 25.53
C GLY A 93 3.43 -29.74 25.48
N LEU A 94 2.50 -29.41 24.59
CA LEU A 94 1.78 -28.13 24.57
C LEU A 94 0.49 -28.27 25.40
N GLN A 95 0.21 -27.29 26.27
CA GLN A 95 -1.04 -27.24 27.04
C GLN A 95 -2.21 -26.97 26.09
N GLY A 96 -3.34 -27.65 26.30
CA GLY A 96 -4.56 -27.54 25.51
C GLY A 96 -5.04 -26.11 25.24
N PRO A 97 -5.06 -25.19 26.23
CA PRO A 97 -5.45 -23.81 26.03
C PRO A 97 -4.54 -23.05 25.07
N VAL A 98 -3.23 -23.34 25.10
CA VAL A 98 -2.25 -22.72 24.20
C VAL A 98 -2.47 -23.19 22.77
N LEU A 99 -2.76 -24.47 22.56
CA LEU A 99 -3.09 -25.02 21.24
C LEU A 99 -4.37 -24.39 20.67
N LEU A 100 -5.42 -24.29 21.48
CA LEU A 100 -6.67 -23.63 21.06
C LEU A 100 -6.47 -22.15 20.76
N MET A 101 -5.65 -21.45 21.56
CA MET A 101 -5.29 -20.06 21.30
C MET A 101 -4.63 -19.90 19.92
N GLN A 102 -3.69 -20.78 19.56
CA GLN A 102 -3.08 -20.74 18.21
C GLN A 102 -4.08 -21.08 17.11
N GLY A 103 -4.94 -22.07 17.34
CA GLY A 103 -5.99 -22.44 16.40
C GLY A 103 -6.94 -21.27 16.11
N PHE A 104 -7.40 -20.57 17.16
CA PHE A 104 -8.23 -19.38 17.01
C PHE A 104 -7.49 -18.21 16.36
N ALA A 105 -6.23 -17.95 16.72
CA ALA A 105 -5.44 -16.90 16.08
C ALA A 105 -5.27 -17.15 14.57
N ILE A 106 -5.00 -18.39 14.16
CA ILE A 106 -4.91 -18.79 12.75
C ILE A 106 -6.29 -18.67 12.07
N ALA A 107 -7.35 -19.14 12.70
CA ALA A 107 -8.71 -19.06 12.15
C ALA A 107 -9.15 -17.60 11.95
N PHE A 108 -8.91 -16.71 12.92
CA PHE A 108 -9.16 -15.28 12.78
C PHE A 108 -8.29 -14.65 11.70
N CYS A 109 -7.01 -15.02 11.60
CA CYS A 109 -6.15 -14.56 10.51
C CYS A 109 -6.74 -14.94 9.14
N PHE A 110 -7.17 -16.20 8.95
CA PHE A 110 -7.82 -16.63 7.71
C PHE A 110 -9.16 -15.94 7.47
N TYR A 111 -9.97 -15.77 8.51
CA TYR A 111 -11.25 -15.09 8.42
C TYR A 111 -11.08 -13.63 8.01
N TYR A 112 -10.27 -12.86 8.74
CA TYR A 112 -10.02 -11.46 8.45
C TYR A 112 -9.26 -11.23 7.14
N SER A 113 -8.33 -12.11 6.75
CA SER A 113 -7.66 -12.00 5.44
C SER A 113 -8.59 -12.28 4.26
N ASN A 114 -9.53 -13.22 4.41
CA ASN A 114 -10.54 -13.49 3.37
C ASN A 114 -11.66 -12.43 3.35
N LEU A 115 -12.00 -11.86 4.50
CA LEU A 115 -12.95 -10.74 4.60
C LEU A 115 -12.34 -9.41 4.16
N ALA A 116 -11.01 -9.27 4.19
CA ALA A 116 -10.34 -8.05 3.82
C ALA A 116 -10.75 -7.64 2.39
N PRO A 117 -11.49 -6.53 2.24
CA PRO A 117 -12.10 -6.15 0.97
C PRO A 117 -11.07 -5.85 -0.13
N GLY A 118 -9.79 -5.69 0.23
CA GLY A 118 -8.67 -5.48 -0.69
C GLY A 118 -8.49 -6.57 -1.76
N SER A 119 -8.89 -7.81 -1.48
CA SER A 119 -8.79 -8.93 -2.42
C SER A 119 -9.90 -8.95 -3.49
N ARG A 120 -11.03 -8.27 -3.20
CA ARG A 120 -12.23 -8.18 -4.05
C ARG A 120 -12.50 -6.78 -4.60
N LEU A 121 -11.52 -5.87 -4.51
CA LEU A 121 -11.67 -4.57 -5.16
C LEU A 121 -11.71 -4.77 -6.68
N ASP A 122 -12.88 -4.47 -7.24
CA ASP A 122 -13.08 -4.19 -8.67
C ASP A 122 -12.04 -3.17 -9.17
N THR A 123 -11.73 -3.17 -10.46
CA THR A 123 -10.73 -2.26 -11.07
C THR A 123 -10.99 -0.79 -10.67
N SER A 124 -12.26 -0.41 -10.58
CA SER A 124 -12.73 0.91 -10.14
C SER A 124 -12.43 1.19 -8.65
N GLY A 125 -12.58 0.18 -7.79
CA GLY A 125 -12.30 0.28 -6.35
C GLY A 125 -10.81 0.39 -6.06
N ARG A 126 -9.97 -0.33 -6.81
CA ARG A 126 -8.50 -0.19 -6.73
C ARG A 126 -8.08 1.22 -7.11
N HIS A 127 -8.64 1.77 -8.19
CA HIS A 127 -8.35 3.14 -8.62
C HIS A 127 -8.69 4.18 -7.54
N ARG A 128 -9.86 4.05 -6.90
CA ARG A 128 -10.26 4.92 -5.77
C ARG A 128 -9.33 4.78 -4.55
N LEU A 129 -8.92 3.56 -4.22
CA LEU A 129 -7.99 3.33 -3.11
C LEU A 129 -6.61 3.92 -3.41
N TYR A 130 -6.08 3.71 -4.62
CA TYR A 130 -4.85 4.36 -5.06
C TYR A 130 -4.97 5.88 -4.99
N LYS A 131 -6.08 6.46 -5.47
CA LYS A 131 -6.33 7.91 -5.38
C LYS A 131 -6.39 8.40 -3.92
N ALA A 132 -7.01 7.65 -3.01
CA ALA A 132 -7.07 7.99 -1.59
C ALA A 132 -5.70 7.91 -0.89
N VAL A 133 -4.91 6.87 -1.19
CA VAL A 133 -3.56 6.68 -0.64
C VAL A 133 -2.56 7.68 -1.23
N SER A 134 -2.70 8.02 -2.52
CA SER A 134 -1.86 9.02 -3.18
C SER A 134 -2.20 10.45 -2.76
N ARG A 135 -3.43 10.76 -2.32
CA ARG A 135 -3.75 12.06 -1.70
C ARG A 135 -2.97 12.35 -0.42
N ALA A 136 -2.43 11.32 0.25
CA ALA A 136 -1.55 11.54 1.40
C ALA A 136 -0.16 12.06 0.98
N ASN A 137 0.16 12.06 -0.32
CA ASN A 137 1.41 12.58 -0.88
C ASN A 137 1.08 13.56 -2.02
N ASP A 138 1.25 14.85 -1.77
CA ASP A 138 0.87 15.92 -2.72
C ASP A 138 1.53 15.75 -4.10
N VAL A 139 2.76 15.21 -4.16
CA VAL A 139 3.46 14.92 -5.42
C VAL A 139 2.74 13.82 -6.20
N GLU A 140 2.36 12.71 -5.56
CA GLU A 140 1.61 11.65 -6.22
C GLU A 140 0.21 12.12 -6.65
N GLY A 141 -0.42 12.98 -5.85
CA GLY A 141 -1.71 13.59 -6.17
C GLY A 141 -1.68 14.40 -7.46
N ILE A 142 -0.68 15.28 -7.61
CA ILE A 142 -0.49 16.09 -8.83
C ILE A 142 -0.18 15.20 -10.04
N LEU A 143 0.70 14.21 -9.87
CA LEU A 143 1.06 13.28 -10.94
C LEU A 143 -0.15 12.47 -11.43
N LEU A 144 -0.98 11.99 -10.51
CA LEU A 144 -2.22 11.29 -10.83
C LEU A 144 -3.22 12.23 -11.53
N GLN A 145 -3.33 13.48 -11.09
CA GLN A 145 -4.17 14.48 -11.75
C GLN A 145 -3.73 14.73 -13.20
N CYS A 146 -2.42 14.89 -13.45
CA CYS A 146 -1.87 15.05 -14.81
C CYS A 146 -2.22 13.84 -15.70
N MET A 147 -2.13 12.62 -15.15
CA MET A 147 -2.44 11.39 -15.88
C MET A 147 -3.93 11.25 -16.21
N GLU A 148 -4.82 11.61 -15.27
CA GLU A 148 -6.27 11.52 -15.45
C GLU A 148 -6.82 12.60 -16.39
N GLN A 149 -6.32 13.84 -16.27
CA GLN A 149 -6.83 14.99 -17.02
C GLN A 149 -6.08 15.24 -18.33
N GLY A 150 -4.92 14.60 -18.52
CA GLY A 150 -4.05 14.85 -19.67
C GLY A 150 -3.36 16.23 -19.62
N GLU A 151 -3.31 16.85 -18.44
CA GLU A 151 -2.64 18.13 -18.24
C GLU A 151 -1.12 17.99 -18.35
N LEU A 152 -0.48 19.07 -18.80
CA LEU A 152 0.97 19.15 -18.86
C LEU A 152 1.52 19.34 -17.45
N ALA A 153 2.63 18.69 -17.14
CA ALA A 153 3.35 18.89 -15.90
C ALA A 153 4.62 19.70 -16.14
N TRP A 154 4.93 20.58 -15.21
CA TRP A 154 6.21 21.26 -15.09
C TRP A 154 7.09 20.50 -14.09
N VAL A 155 8.14 19.86 -14.59
CA VAL A 155 9.07 19.05 -13.78
C VAL A 155 10.42 19.74 -13.74
N THR A 156 10.85 20.14 -12.55
CA THR A 156 12.18 20.72 -12.31
C THR A 156 13.08 19.68 -11.65
N LEU A 157 14.27 19.46 -12.21
CA LEU A 157 15.25 18.54 -11.67
C LEU A 157 16.29 19.28 -10.82
N LYS A 158 16.94 18.57 -9.90
CA LYS A 158 18.07 19.07 -9.10
C LYS A 158 19.23 19.63 -9.93
N SER A 159 19.34 19.19 -11.19
CA SER A 159 20.30 19.73 -12.18
C SER A 159 19.89 21.08 -12.77
N ARG A 160 18.81 21.71 -12.29
CA ARG A 160 18.16 22.91 -12.85
C ARG A 160 17.57 22.73 -14.25
N ARG A 161 17.57 21.51 -14.78
CA ARG A 161 16.89 21.17 -16.03
C ARG A 161 15.39 21.11 -15.77
N ILE A 162 14.63 21.69 -16.68
CA ILE A 162 13.18 21.74 -16.64
C ILE A 162 12.64 20.96 -17.84
N TYR A 163 11.65 20.12 -17.57
CA TYR A 163 10.87 19.41 -18.57
C TYR A 163 9.40 19.76 -18.41
N ILE A 164 8.78 20.17 -19.50
CA ILE A 164 7.33 20.39 -19.57
C ILE A 164 6.78 19.34 -20.51
N GLY A 165 5.85 18.52 -20.06
CA GLY A 165 5.35 17.40 -20.87
C GLY A 165 4.16 16.70 -20.25
N MET A 166 3.54 15.82 -21.03
CA MET A 166 2.43 15.00 -20.54
C MET A 166 2.97 13.81 -19.78
N ILE A 167 2.35 13.49 -18.66
CA ILE A 167 2.75 12.37 -17.82
C ILE A 167 2.03 11.11 -18.29
N GLN A 168 2.80 10.10 -18.66
CA GLN A 168 2.24 8.84 -19.13
C GLN A 168 2.04 7.88 -17.95
N THR A 169 3.05 7.73 -17.11
CA THR A 169 3.02 6.83 -15.96
C THR A 169 4.03 7.27 -14.92
N ALA A 170 3.74 6.98 -13.65
CA ALA A 170 4.65 7.16 -12.54
C ALA A 170 4.63 5.90 -11.66
N SER A 171 5.81 5.40 -11.29
CA SER A 171 5.99 4.27 -10.40
C SER A 171 6.48 4.75 -9.05
N PHE A 172 5.71 4.47 -8.00
CA PHE A 172 6.05 4.81 -6.61
C PHE A 172 6.26 3.59 -5.73
N ALA A 173 6.44 2.41 -6.34
CA ALA A 173 6.44 1.14 -5.62
C ALA A 173 7.63 1.00 -4.65
N ASN A 174 8.79 1.57 -4.99
CA ASN A 174 9.97 1.57 -4.14
C ASN A 174 10.68 2.92 -4.32
N PRO A 175 11.00 3.68 -3.25
CA PRO A 175 11.67 4.97 -3.35
C PRO A 175 12.95 4.94 -4.20
N ALA A 176 13.72 3.85 -4.15
CA ALA A 176 14.99 3.73 -4.88
C ALA A 176 14.83 3.50 -6.39
N THR A 177 13.68 2.97 -6.83
CA THR A 177 13.37 2.74 -8.24
C THR A 177 12.18 3.57 -8.71
N ALA A 178 11.77 4.54 -7.89
CA ALA A 178 10.64 5.40 -8.16
C ALA A 178 10.97 6.28 -9.36
N ASN A 179 10.12 6.23 -10.38
CA ASN A 179 10.37 6.91 -11.63
C ASN A 179 9.10 7.53 -12.22
N LEU A 180 9.33 8.56 -13.02
CA LEU A 180 8.33 9.29 -13.77
C LEU A 180 8.64 9.13 -15.26
N VAL A 181 7.63 8.76 -16.03
CA VAL A 181 7.71 8.71 -17.49
C VAL A 181 6.85 9.82 -18.08
N LEU A 182 7.50 10.74 -18.79
CA LEU A 182 6.84 11.87 -19.43
C LEU A 182 7.20 11.97 -20.91
N VAL A 183 6.25 12.43 -21.72
CA VAL A 183 6.45 12.78 -23.13
C VAL A 183 6.74 14.28 -23.19
N PRO A 184 7.99 14.69 -23.47
CA PRO A 184 8.39 16.09 -23.36
C PRO A 184 7.78 16.92 -24.48
N MET A 185 7.21 18.07 -24.16
CA MET A 185 6.79 19.11 -25.11
C MET A 185 7.85 20.21 -25.21
N LEU A 186 8.43 20.61 -24.08
CA LEU A 186 9.53 21.57 -23.99
C LEU A 186 10.57 21.04 -23.01
N SER A 187 11.83 21.35 -23.26
CA SER A 187 12.88 21.24 -22.24
C SER A 187 13.82 22.43 -22.26
N GLY A 188 14.43 22.69 -21.12
CA GLY A 188 15.35 23.80 -20.96
C GLY A 188 15.97 23.79 -19.58
N TYR A 189 16.41 24.95 -19.12
CA TYR A 189 16.99 25.14 -17.80
C TYR A 189 16.55 26.47 -17.20
N ARG A 190 16.67 26.58 -15.88
CA ARG A 190 16.51 27.85 -15.18
C ARG A 190 17.87 28.54 -15.09
N ASP A 191 17.95 29.75 -15.62
CA ASP A 191 19.14 30.59 -15.51
C ASP A 191 19.47 30.86 -14.04
N SER A 192 20.74 30.74 -13.66
CA SER A 192 21.18 30.96 -12.27
C SER A 192 21.13 32.42 -11.83
N GLU A 193 21.25 33.35 -12.77
CA GLU A 193 21.31 34.79 -12.48
C GLU A 193 19.94 35.43 -12.63
N LYS A 194 19.26 35.17 -13.75
CA LYS A 194 17.96 35.80 -14.07
C LYS A 194 16.77 35.03 -13.53
N LEU A 195 16.98 33.78 -13.08
CA LEU A 195 15.92 32.86 -12.64
C LEU A 195 14.82 32.61 -13.69
N ASN A 196 15.06 33.02 -14.94
CA ASN A 196 14.15 32.83 -16.06
C ASN A 196 14.32 31.44 -16.65
N PHE A 197 13.23 30.88 -17.14
CA PHE A 197 13.25 29.62 -17.86
C PHE A 197 13.68 29.86 -19.31
N ASN A 198 14.81 29.27 -19.69
CA ASN A 198 15.32 29.31 -21.05
C ASN A 198 15.00 27.99 -21.74
N VAL A 199 14.20 28.05 -22.81
CA VAL A 199 13.85 26.87 -23.61
C VAL A 199 15.02 26.51 -24.53
N GLU A 200 15.58 25.32 -24.37
CA GLU A 200 16.61 24.79 -25.28
C GLU A 200 15.99 23.98 -26.42
N HIS A 201 15.02 23.12 -26.09
CA HIS A 201 14.44 22.18 -27.04
C HIS A 201 12.92 22.29 -27.04
N ASN A 202 12.36 22.59 -28.21
CA ASN A 202 10.91 22.64 -28.43
C ASN A 202 10.46 21.39 -29.21
N TYR A 203 10.15 20.33 -28.48
CA TYR A 203 9.66 19.07 -29.02
C TYR A 203 8.30 19.23 -29.68
N ALA A 204 7.41 20.06 -29.14
CA ALA A 204 6.09 20.32 -29.73
C ALA A 204 6.19 20.87 -31.16
N ARG A 205 7.12 21.81 -31.41
CA ARG A 205 7.39 22.33 -32.76
C ARG A 205 7.95 21.23 -33.67
N TRP A 206 8.79 20.35 -33.13
CA TRP A 206 9.35 19.24 -33.88
C TRP A 206 8.28 18.19 -34.24
N TYR A 207 7.42 17.80 -33.30
CA TYR A 207 6.28 16.89 -33.53
C TYR A 207 5.35 17.43 -34.61
N ARG A 208 4.99 18.72 -34.53
CA ARG A 208 4.15 19.37 -35.55
C ARG A 208 4.79 19.36 -36.93
N ARG A 209 6.10 19.66 -37.04
CA ARG A 209 6.81 19.70 -38.32
C ARG A 209 6.89 18.32 -38.99
N HIS A 210 7.01 17.26 -38.19
CA HIS A 210 7.13 15.89 -38.69
C HIS A 210 5.79 15.14 -38.69
N GLN A 211 4.68 15.84 -38.42
CA GLN A 211 3.32 15.27 -38.32
C GLN A 211 3.24 14.07 -37.36
N ILE A 212 4.02 14.11 -36.28
CA ILE A 212 4.06 13.06 -35.26
C ILE A 212 2.95 13.33 -34.25
N SER A 213 2.03 12.38 -34.15
CA SER A 213 0.96 12.37 -33.15
C SER A 213 1.21 11.26 -32.12
N PHE A 214 0.29 11.10 -31.16
CA PHE A 214 0.33 9.96 -30.24
C PHE A 214 0.10 8.60 -30.93
N THR A 215 -0.49 8.60 -32.13
CA THR A 215 -0.88 7.40 -32.89
C THR A 215 -0.21 7.30 -34.26
N SER A 216 0.73 8.20 -34.58
CA SER A 216 1.40 8.16 -35.89
C SER A 216 2.35 6.96 -36.00
N GLU A 217 2.32 6.30 -37.16
CA GLU A 217 3.28 5.26 -37.56
C GLU A 217 4.21 5.81 -38.65
N PRO A 218 5.51 5.45 -38.70
CA PRO A 218 6.19 4.41 -37.92
C PRO A 218 6.73 4.88 -36.55
N ARG A 219 6.71 6.19 -36.26
CA ARG A 219 7.14 6.76 -34.97
C ARG A 219 6.05 7.64 -34.38
N SER A 220 5.68 7.34 -33.14
CA SER A 220 4.73 8.13 -32.36
C SER A 220 5.45 9.02 -31.34
N ALA A 221 4.75 9.99 -30.79
CA ALA A 221 5.27 10.82 -29.70
C ALA A 221 5.73 9.99 -28.48
N MET A 222 5.15 8.80 -28.29
CA MET A 222 5.54 7.85 -27.24
C MET A 222 6.97 7.34 -27.38
N SER A 223 7.54 7.32 -28.60
CA SER A 223 8.93 6.94 -28.82
C SER A 223 9.93 7.94 -28.21
N PHE A 224 9.48 9.15 -27.85
CA PHE A 224 10.31 10.21 -27.27
C PHE A 224 10.16 10.35 -25.76
N ARG A 225 9.48 9.39 -25.11
CA ARG A 225 9.30 9.38 -23.66
C ARG A 225 10.64 9.43 -22.93
N LYS A 226 10.70 10.23 -21.87
CA LYS A 226 11.83 10.28 -20.95
C LYS A 226 11.45 9.64 -19.63
N VAL A 227 12.35 8.80 -19.13
CA VAL A 227 12.28 8.23 -17.78
C VAL A 227 13.16 9.08 -16.88
N ILE A 228 12.57 9.65 -15.83
CA ILE A 228 13.24 10.48 -14.84
C ILE A 228 13.06 9.80 -13.49
N MET A 229 14.16 9.59 -12.76
CA MET A 229 14.06 9.06 -11.41
C MET A 229 13.52 10.13 -10.46
N LEU A 230 12.59 9.77 -9.59
CA LEU A 230 11.91 10.73 -8.70
C LEU A 230 12.85 11.35 -7.67
N ASP A 231 13.95 10.69 -7.33
CA ASP A 231 15.02 11.22 -6.49
C ASP A 231 15.75 12.42 -7.13
N GLN A 232 15.74 12.53 -8.46
CA GLN A 232 16.32 13.64 -9.22
C GLN A 232 15.36 14.82 -9.39
N VAL A 233 14.07 14.62 -9.10
CA VAL A 233 13.06 15.66 -9.20
C VAL A 233 13.14 16.54 -7.96
N GLU A 234 13.23 17.84 -8.18
CA GLU A 234 13.24 18.86 -7.13
C GLU A 234 11.83 19.37 -6.86
N SER A 235 11.06 19.65 -7.92
CA SER A 235 9.67 20.11 -7.80
C SER A 235 8.82 19.71 -9.00
N ILE A 236 7.52 19.52 -8.74
CA ILE A 236 6.51 19.23 -9.77
C ILE A 236 5.32 20.18 -9.56
N SER A 237 4.82 20.76 -10.64
CA SER A 237 3.57 21.52 -10.65
C SER A 237 2.78 21.26 -11.93
N LEU A 238 1.50 21.61 -11.92
CA LEU A 238 0.72 21.68 -13.14
C LEU A 238 1.30 22.80 -14.02
N PHE A 239 1.37 22.55 -15.32
CA PHE A 239 1.79 23.55 -16.28
C PHE A 239 0.62 24.49 -16.58
N ASP A 240 0.77 25.74 -16.16
CA ASP A 240 -0.13 26.81 -16.55
C ASP A 240 0.52 27.63 -17.69
N PRO A 241 -0.13 27.77 -18.86
CA PRO A 241 0.36 28.60 -19.95
C PRO A 241 0.56 30.07 -19.55
N ALA A 242 -0.23 30.61 -18.62
CA ALA A 242 -0.08 32.00 -18.18
C ALA A 242 1.23 32.19 -17.39
N SER A 243 1.61 31.21 -16.56
CA SER A 243 2.91 31.16 -15.88
C SER A 243 4.10 31.16 -16.85
N ALA A 244 3.93 30.67 -18.09
CA ALA A 244 4.94 30.74 -19.14
C ALA A 244 4.95 32.07 -19.91
N SER A 245 3.81 32.77 -19.99
CA SER A 245 3.67 34.03 -20.75
C SER A 245 4.36 35.24 -20.10
N VAL A 246 4.64 35.19 -18.80
CA VAL A 246 5.46 36.22 -18.11
C VAL A 246 6.93 36.18 -18.57
N LEU A 247 7.36 35.11 -19.24
CA LEU A 247 8.73 34.93 -19.73
C LEU A 247 8.96 35.45 -21.16
N THR A 248 7.89 35.63 -21.94
CA THR A 248 7.96 36.27 -23.25
C THR A 248 7.45 37.69 -23.10
N GLY A 249 8.33 38.58 -22.65
CA GLY A 249 8.09 40.02 -22.72
C GLY A 249 8.03 40.49 -24.17
N ASP A 250 6.91 40.23 -24.83
CA ASP A 250 6.50 40.94 -26.04
C ASP A 250 5.39 41.91 -25.62
N GLY A 251 5.82 43.14 -25.32
CA GLY A 251 5.03 44.36 -25.49
C GLY A 251 5.53 45.08 -26.73
#